data_AF-H1LFR4-F1
#
_entry.id   AF-H1LFR4-F1
#
_cell.length_a   1.000
_cell.length_b   1.000
_cell.length_c   1.000
_cell.angle_alpha   90.00
_cell.angle_beta   90.00
_cell.angle_gamma   90.00
#
_symmetry.space_group_name_H-M   'P 1'
#
loop_
_entity.id
_entity.type
_entity.pdbx_description
1 polymer ?
#
loop_
_entity_poly.entity_id
_entity_poly.type
_entity_poly.pdbx_seq_one_letter_code
_entity_poly.pdbx_strand_id
1 'polypeptide(L)'
;MRGSHLKELNSNFLWGGSVAANQVEGAWQTGGKGVSIADVMTGGNKDTPRQITNGVLPGATYPSHEAIDFFDRYPDDIQLLSQMHFKAFRTSILWTRIFPNGDEQTPNEAGLAFYDHLFDECLKYGIEPIVTLSHFEMPYHLVEKYGGWSNRKLIDFYVRFCKTVFNRYKTKVTYWMTFNEINNQANYKSDFAIFTNSGILSSSVATDDRERIVYQASHYELVASALAVQIGHEINPAFQIGCMVSMIPIYPKSSRPEDIMKAERAMQSRYWYADVHVNGHYPAWWQQFVQAHHFDLDITSEDLQTLAAGTVDYIGISYYMSYVVSGAGSGDDYHYDEAADFKSNQYLPTSNWGWQIDPTGLRYVMNWLQDRFPQMPQFIVENGLGAVDTVAKNGQINDTYRINYLRDHIKQMKLAAQVDGIQVLGYLVWGCIDLVSAGTGEMSKRYGLIYVDKDDQGRGTLNRSKKASFDWYRQVIMSNGDDL
;
A
#
# COMPACT_ATOMS: atom_id res chain seq x y z
N MET A 1 32.81 -26.36 -10.13
CA MET A 1 31.41 -26.76 -9.89
C MET A 1 31.17 -26.74 -8.39
N ARG A 2 30.66 -25.63 -7.84
CA ARG A 2 30.15 -25.61 -6.45
C ARG A 2 28.66 -25.88 -6.57
N GLY A 3 28.21 -27.06 -6.15
CA GLY A 3 26.78 -27.36 -6.03
C GLY A 3 26.21 -26.40 -4.99
N SER A 4 25.51 -25.36 -5.44
CA SER A 4 24.82 -24.44 -4.56
C SER A 4 23.55 -25.12 -4.06
N HIS A 5 23.59 -25.70 -2.86
CA HIS A 5 22.38 -25.84 -2.08
C HIS A 5 21.92 -24.43 -1.72
N LEU A 6 21.17 -23.78 -2.61
CA LEU A 6 20.53 -22.50 -2.33
C LEU A 6 19.66 -22.72 -1.08
N LYS A 7 19.77 -21.81 -0.12
CA LYS A 7 19.00 -21.88 1.13
C LYS A 7 17.52 -21.88 0.77
N GLU A 8 16.72 -22.82 1.28
CA GLU A 8 15.26 -22.79 1.05
C GLU A 8 14.64 -21.53 1.69
N LEU A 9 13.49 -21.08 1.18
CA LEU A 9 12.71 -20.07 1.87
C LEU A 9 12.33 -20.59 3.28
N ASN A 10 12.10 -19.66 4.21
CA ASN A 10 11.65 -20.01 5.56
C ASN A 10 10.43 -20.96 5.47
N SER A 11 10.39 -22.03 6.26
CA SER A 11 9.24 -22.93 6.31
C SER A 11 7.95 -22.22 6.75
N ASN A 12 8.10 -21.11 7.48
CA ASN A 12 7.00 -20.24 7.93
C ASN A 12 6.83 -19.01 7.02
N PHE A 13 7.30 -19.05 5.77
CA PHE A 13 7.14 -17.95 4.82
C PHE A 13 5.65 -17.64 4.59
N LEU A 14 5.28 -16.36 4.78
CA LEU A 14 3.89 -15.91 4.74
C LEU A 14 3.45 -15.70 3.29
N TRP A 15 3.17 -16.79 2.59
CA TRP A 15 2.52 -16.75 1.29
C TRP A 15 1.06 -16.33 1.43
N GLY A 16 0.61 -15.43 0.56
CA GLY A 16 -0.78 -14.99 0.62
C GLY A 16 -1.15 -13.99 -0.46
N GLY A 17 -2.11 -13.15 -0.10
CA GLY A 17 -2.65 -12.09 -0.95
C GLY A 17 -3.05 -10.89 -0.12
N SER A 18 -3.18 -9.76 -0.79
CA SER A 18 -3.47 -8.47 -0.17
C SER A 18 -4.58 -7.74 -0.92
N VAL A 19 -5.45 -7.06 -0.16
CA VAL A 19 -6.48 -6.14 -0.65
C VAL A 19 -6.55 -4.92 0.27
N ALA A 20 -7.38 -3.94 -0.07
CA ALA A 20 -7.75 -2.83 0.81
C ALA A 20 -9.26 -2.79 0.98
N ALA A 21 -9.74 -2.47 2.18
CA ALA A 21 -11.14 -2.56 2.55
C ALA A 21 -12.06 -1.70 1.64
N ASN A 22 -11.73 -0.43 1.42
CA ASN A 22 -12.42 0.46 0.48
C ASN A 22 -12.49 -0.05 -0.98
N GLN A 23 -11.63 -1.00 -1.37
CA GLN A 23 -11.57 -1.54 -2.73
C GLN A 23 -12.33 -2.86 -2.90
N VAL A 24 -12.65 -3.55 -1.80
CA VAL A 24 -13.36 -4.85 -1.84
C VAL A 24 -14.66 -4.89 -1.07
N GLU A 25 -14.73 -4.26 0.11
CA GLU A 25 -15.82 -4.49 1.06
C GLU A 25 -17.18 -4.06 0.51
N GLY A 26 -17.29 -2.83 -0.01
CA GLY A 26 -18.58 -2.24 -0.33
C GLY A 26 -19.39 -1.95 0.92
N ALA A 27 -20.72 -2.09 0.82
CA ALA A 27 -21.65 -1.87 1.94
C ALA A 27 -21.35 -0.55 2.69
N TRP A 28 -21.13 0.52 1.93
CA TRP A 28 -20.41 1.71 2.40
C TRP A 28 -21.12 2.52 3.50
N GLN A 29 -22.41 2.26 3.75
CA GLN A 29 -23.19 2.85 4.85
C GLN A 29 -23.75 1.79 5.84
N THR A 30 -23.46 0.51 5.62
CA THR A 30 -23.94 -0.56 6.49
C THR A 30 -23.23 -0.54 7.84
N GLY A 31 -23.97 -0.83 8.92
CA GLY A 31 -23.40 -0.92 10.26
C GLY A 31 -22.92 0.42 10.83
N GLY A 32 -23.45 1.55 10.33
CA GLY A 32 -23.06 2.89 10.79
C GLY A 32 -21.71 3.38 10.28
N LYS A 33 -21.16 2.75 9.23
CA LYS A 33 -19.94 3.23 8.55
C LYS A 33 -20.14 4.67 8.05
N GLY A 34 -19.17 5.54 8.33
CA GLY A 34 -19.14 6.92 7.83
C GLY A 34 -18.64 7.05 6.39
N VAL A 35 -18.69 8.27 5.86
CA VAL A 35 -18.15 8.59 4.53
C VAL A 35 -16.63 8.64 4.60
N SER A 36 -15.96 7.84 3.76
CA SER A 36 -14.50 7.89 3.59
C SER A 36 -14.10 8.78 2.41
N ILE A 37 -12.84 9.16 2.34
CA ILE A 37 -12.27 9.82 1.15
C ILE A 37 -12.46 8.99 -0.13
N ALA A 38 -12.48 7.65 -0.04
CA ALA A 38 -12.72 6.79 -1.20
C ALA A 38 -14.19 6.84 -1.67
N ASP A 39 -15.14 7.18 -0.79
CA ASP A 39 -16.57 7.26 -1.09
C ASP A 39 -16.95 8.54 -1.86
N VAL A 40 -16.02 9.50 -1.98
CA VAL A 40 -16.20 10.76 -2.74
C VAL A 40 -15.32 10.80 -3.99
N MET A 41 -14.77 9.66 -4.40
CA MET A 41 -13.97 9.53 -5.62
C MET A 41 -14.73 8.78 -6.71
N THR A 42 -15.04 9.44 -7.82
CA THR A 42 -15.78 8.81 -8.93
C THR A 42 -14.99 7.69 -9.59
N GLY A 43 -15.65 6.87 -10.41
CA GLY A 43 -14.97 6.02 -11.38
C GLY A 43 -14.24 6.88 -12.44
N GLY A 44 -13.10 6.38 -12.90
CA GLY A 44 -12.31 6.92 -14.01
C GLY A 44 -11.87 5.78 -14.94
N ASN A 45 -10.83 6.01 -15.72
CA ASN A 45 -10.13 5.00 -16.52
C ASN A 45 -8.71 5.47 -16.84
N LYS A 46 -7.97 4.69 -17.64
CA LYS A 46 -6.59 5.06 -18.05
C LYS A 46 -6.44 6.42 -18.74
N ASP A 47 -7.50 6.93 -19.37
CA ASP A 47 -7.50 8.18 -20.14
C ASP A 47 -8.23 9.32 -19.41
N THR A 48 -9.10 9.00 -18.44
CA THR A 48 -9.89 9.96 -17.65
C THR A 48 -9.66 9.73 -16.16
N PRO A 49 -8.99 10.65 -15.43
CA PRO A 49 -8.74 10.47 -14.00
C PRO A 49 -10.05 10.45 -13.19
N ARG A 50 -9.99 9.81 -12.02
CA ARG A 50 -11.06 9.89 -11.02
C ARG A 50 -11.26 11.35 -10.58
N GLN A 51 -12.51 11.73 -10.32
CA GLN A 51 -12.82 13.05 -9.77
C GLN A 51 -13.03 12.94 -8.26
N ILE A 52 -12.44 13.87 -7.51
CA ILE A 52 -12.71 14.05 -6.08
C ILE A 52 -13.87 15.05 -5.98
N THR A 53 -15.04 14.57 -5.54
CA THR A 53 -16.24 15.40 -5.42
C THR A 53 -16.38 15.99 -4.02
N ASN A 54 -17.11 17.10 -3.90
CA ASN A 54 -17.45 17.66 -2.60
C ASN A 54 -18.61 16.86 -1.97
N GLY A 55 -18.26 15.77 -1.29
CA GLY A 55 -19.24 14.80 -0.79
C GLY A 55 -19.79 13.89 -1.90
N VAL A 56 -20.80 13.10 -1.55
CA VAL A 56 -21.45 12.15 -2.47
C VAL A 56 -22.52 12.86 -3.28
N LEU A 57 -22.35 12.91 -4.60
CA LEU A 57 -23.24 13.62 -5.51
C LEU A 57 -24.27 12.67 -6.14
N PRO A 58 -25.57 13.05 -6.16
CA PRO A 58 -26.58 12.29 -6.90
C PRO A 58 -26.22 12.14 -8.38
N GLY A 59 -26.30 10.92 -8.91
CA GLY A 59 -26.04 10.62 -10.32
C GLY A 59 -24.57 10.41 -10.68
N ALA A 60 -23.64 10.61 -9.75
CA ALA A 60 -22.24 10.19 -9.93
C ALA A 60 -22.05 8.71 -9.55
N THR A 61 -21.11 8.04 -10.20
CA THR A 61 -20.75 6.63 -9.91
C THR A 61 -19.52 6.58 -9.02
N TYR A 62 -19.67 5.94 -7.85
CA TYR A 62 -18.61 5.72 -6.87
C TYR A 62 -18.33 4.22 -6.73
N PRO A 63 -17.33 3.66 -7.44
CA PRO A 63 -17.12 2.22 -7.49
C PRO A 63 -16.88 1.56 -6.12
N SER A 64 -16.31 2.29 -5.16
CA SER A 64 -16.05 1.87 -3.78
C SER A 64 -17.33 1.60 -2.98
N HIS A 65 -18.48 2.19 -3.34
CA HIS A 65 -19.72 2.08 -2.56
C HIS A 65 -20.23 0.64 -2.46
N GLU A 66 -20.13 -0.09 -3.57
CA GLU A 66 -20.49 -1.51 -3.66
C GLU A 66 -19.24 -2.40 -3.80
N ALA A 67 -18.16 -1.89 -4.40
CA ALA A 67 -16.93 -2.61 -4.65
C ALA A 67 -17.19 -4.01 -5.26
N ILE A 68 -16.81 -5.09 -4.57
CA ILE A 68 -17.15 -6.47 -4.95
C ILE A 68 -18.06 -7.15 -3.94
N ASP A 69 -18.64 -6.39 -3.01
CA ASP A 69 -19.48 -6.92 -1.93
C ASP A 69 -18.74 -7.95 -1.06
N PHE A 70 -17.46 -7.71 -0.75
CA PHE A 70 -16.71 -8.58 0.16
C PHE A 70 -17.28 -8.51 1.59
N PHE A 71 -17.95 -7.41 1.96
CA PHE A 71 -18.57 -7.26 3.28
C PHE A 71 -19.55 -8.38 3.62
N ASP A 72 -20.42 -8.78 2.69
CA ASP A 72 -21.36 -9.87 2.91
C ASP A 72 -20.82 -11.23 2.44
N ARG A 73 -19.77 -11.25 1.61
CA ARG A 73 -19.23 -12.45 0.94
C ARG A 73 -17.90 -12.95 1.47
N TYR A 74 -17.31 -12.27 2.46
CA TYR A 74 -16.00 -12.66 2.99
C TYR A 74 -15.92 -14.13 3.43
N PRO A 75 -16.96 -14.81 3.97
CA PRO A 75 -16.80 -16.22 4.34
C PRO A 75 -16.47 -17.11 3.14
N ASP A 76 -17.15 -16.92 2.02
CA ASP A 76 -16.91 -17.66 0.79
C ASP A 76 -15.57 -17.25 0.15
N ASP A 77 -15.25 -15.95 0.19
CA ASP A 77 -13.99 -15.44 -0.37
C ASP A 77 -12.79 -15.96 0.43
N ILE A 78 -12.82 -15.93 1.76
CA ILE A 78 -11.79 -16.51 2.64
C ILE A 78 -11.69 -18.03 2.43
N GLN A 79 -12.80 -18.73 2.22
CA GLN A 79 -12.77 -20.14 1.87
C GLN A 79 -12.03 -20.37 0.54
N LEU A 80 -12.22 -19.52 -0.48
CA LEU A 80 -11.45 -19.60 -1.73
C LEU A 80 -9.96 -19.34 -1.51
N LEU A 81 -9.58 -18.38 -0.64
CA LEU A 81 -8.18 -18.16 -0.27
C LEU A 81 -7.56 -19.39 0.41
N SER A 82 -8.31 -20.04 1.30
CA SER A 82 -7.87 -21.29 1.96
C SER A 82 -7.61 -22.43 0.98
N GLN A 83 -8.38 -22.51 -0.12
CA GLN A 83 -8.19 -23.51 -1.18
C GLN A 83 -6.88 -23.29 -1.95
N MET A 84 -6.32 -22.08 -1.97
CA MET A 84 -4.97 -21.80 -2.47
C MET A 84 -3.87 -22.07 -1.43
N HIS A 85 -4.22 -22.51 -0.22
CA HIS A 85 -3.32 -22.72 0.92
C HIS A 85 -2.65 -21.44 1.45
N PHE A 86 -3.32 -20.29 1.34
CA PHE A 86 -2.83 -19.03 1.93
C PHE A 86 -2.39 -19.22 3.38
N LYS A 87 -1.26 -18.63 3.73
CA LYS A 87 -0.73 -18.54 5.10
C LYS A 87 -1.06 -17.20 5.73
N ALA A 88 -1.23 -16.17 4.91
CA ALA A 88 -1.59 -14.85 5.35
C ALA A 88 -2.58 -14.17 4.40
N PHE A 89 -3.38 -13.27 4.96
CA PHE A 89 -4.27 -12.40 4.19
C PHE A 89 -4.12 -10.97 4.69
N ARG A 90 -3.64 -10.09 3.82
CA ARG A 90 -3.53 -8.67 4.12
C ARG A 90 -4.79 -7.94 3.71
N THR A 91 -5.34 -7.18 4.64
CA THR A 91 -6.40 -6.21 4.37
C THR A 91 -6.17 -4.95 5.21
N SER A 92 -7.08 -3.99 5.14
CA SER A 92 -7.12 -2.84 6.04
C SER A 92 -8.37 -2.88 6.93
N ILE A 93 -8.30 -2.16 8.04
CA ILE A 93 -9.49 -1.84 8.83
C ILE A 93 -9.95 -0.45 8.38
N LEU A 94 -11.16 -0.35 7.85
CA LEU A 94 -11.77 0.93 7.51
C LEU A 94 -11.89 1.79 8.76
N TRP A 95 -11.12 2.88 8.81
CA TRP A 95 -11.21 3.86 9.88
C TRP A 95 -12.67 4.33 10.06
N THR A 96 -13.38 4.57 8.95
CA THR A 96 -14.80 4.97 8.95
C THR A 96 -15.80 3.93 9.46
N ARG A 97 -15.41 2.64 9.58
CA ARG A 97 -16.24 1.66 10.29
C ARG A 97 -16.08 1.77 11.79
N ILE A 98 -14.90 2.16 12.28
CA ILE A 98 -14.60 2.22 13.72
C ILE A 98 -14.91 3.60 14.30
N PHE A 99 -14.50 4.67 13.62
CA PHE A 99 -14.82 6.05 13.94
C PHE A 99 -15.39 6.72 12.68
N PRO A 100 -16.73 6.73 12.52
CA PRO A 100 -17.39 7.20 11.30
C PRO A 100 -16.98 8.58 10.82
N ASN A 101 -16.83 9.53 11.75
CA ASN A 101 -16.34 10.88 11.47
C ASN A 101 -14.87 11.05 11.85
N GLY A 102 -14.32 10.17 12.70
CA GLY A 102 -12.92 10.16 13.11
C GLY A 102 -12.65 10.92 14.41
N ASP A 103 -13.54 11.84 14.80
CA ASP A 103 -13.41 12.66 16.01
C ASP A 103 -14.33 12.23 17.17
N GLU A 104 -15.05 11.11 17.00
CA GLU A 104 -15.82 10.51 18.10
C GLU A 104 -14.91 10.02 19.25
N GLN A 105 -15.49 9.98 20.45
CA GLN A 105 -14.79 9.50 21.65
C GLN A 105 -14.98 7.99 21.87
N THR A 106 -16.06 7.42 21.34
CA THR A 106 -16.39 5.99 21.46
C THR A 106 -16.41 5.36 20.08
N PRO A 107 -15.80 4.18 19.90
CA PRO A 107 -15.84 3.49 18.61
C PRO A 107 -17.22 2.92 18.32
N ASN A 108 -17.47 2.67 17.04
CA ASN A 108 -18.64 1.97 16.55
C ASN A 108 -18.46 0.44 16.70
N GLU A 109 -19.24 -0.17 17.60
CA GLU A 109 -19.15 -1.61 17.88
C GLU A 109 -19.50 -2.48 16.67
N ALA A 110 -20.42 -2.05 15.79
CA ALA A 110 -20.76 -2.84 14.60
C ALA A 110 -19.56 -2.97 13.65
N GLY A 111 -18.75 -1.91 13.54
CA GLY A 111 -17.49 -1.97 12.80
C GLY A 111 -16.46 -2.90 13.44
N LEU A 112 -16.34 -2.87 14.78
CA LEU A 112 -15.43 -3.77 15.49
C LEU A 112 -15.84 -5.24 15.34
N ALA A 113 -17.14 -5.53 15.48
CA ALA A 113 -17.69 -6.88 15.34
C ALA A 113 -17.49 -7.44 13.92
N PHE A 114 -17.60 -6.62 12.88
CA PHE A 114 -17.32 -7.05 11.51
C PHE A 114 -15.89 -7.61 11.37
N TYR A 115 -14.89 -6.87 11.83
CA TYR A 115 -13.50 -7.32 11.74
C TYR A 115 -13.19 -8.48 12.71
N ASP A 116 -13.88 -8.58 13.84
CA ASP A 116 -13.82 -9.80 14.65
C ASP A 116 -14.21 -11.04 13.84
N HIS A 117 -15.34 -10.98 13.14
CA HIS A 117 -15.83 -12.10 12.35
C HIS A 117 -14.95 -12.38 11.13
N LEU A 118 -14.47 -11.35 10.45
CA LEU A 118 -13.53 -11.50 9.33
C LEU A 118 -12.24 -12.19 9.77
N PHE A 119 -11.64 -11.74 10.88
CA PHE A 119 -10.41 -12.32 11.38
C PHE A 119 -10.63 -13.72 11.96
N ASP A 120 -11.75 -13.97 12.63
CA ASP A 120 -12.11 -15.33 13.08
C ASP A 120 -12.25 -16.30 11.91
N GLU A 121 -12.84 -15.87 10.79
CA GLU A 121 -12.97 -16.69 9.60
C GLU A 121 -11.60 -16.93 8.92
N CYS A 122 -10.69 -15.96 8.92
CA CYS A 122 -9.30 -16.18 8.47
C CYS A 122 -8.60 -17.23 9.35
N LEU A 123 -8.65 -17.04 10.67
CA LEU A 123 -7.97 -17.90 11.65
C LEU A 123 -8.53 -19.33 11.66
N LYS A 124 -9.82 -19.51 11.41
CA LYS A 124 -10.47 -20.82 11.21
C LYS A 124 -9.78 -21.67 10.13
N TYR A 125 -9.23 -21.03 9.09
CA TYR A 125 -8.48 -21.70 8.02
C TYR A 125 -6.96 -21.65 8.22
N GLY A 126 -6.47 -21.16 9.36
CA GLY A 126 -5.04 -20.99 9.62
C GLY A 126 -4.39 -19.90 8.76
N ILE A 127 -5.16 -18.90 8.35
CA ILE A 127 -4.70 -17.73 7.60
C ILE A 127 -4.46 -16.60 8.60
N GLU A 128 -3.21 -16.16 8.75
CA GLU A 128 -2.84 -15.04 9.62
C GLU A 128 -3.34 -13.71 9.00
N PRO A 129 -4.18 -12.94 9.71
CA PRO A 129 -4.52 -11.60 9.27
C PRO A 129 -3.31 -10.66 9.34
N ILE A 130 -3.11 -9.89 8.29
CA ILE A 130 -2.12 -8.80 8.25
C ILE A 130 -2.88 -7.50 8.03
N VAL A 131 -2.76 -6.55 8.95
CA VAL A 131 -3.66 -5.38 8.97
C VAL A 131 -2.92 -4.09 8.66
N THR A 132 -3.40 -3.36 7.66
CA THR A 132 -2.98 -1.96 7.43
C THR A 132 -3.98 -1.02 8.11
N LEU A 133 -3.49 -0.10 8.95
CA LEU A 133 -4.34 0.79 9.77
C LEU A 133 -4.95 1.93 8.95
N SER A 134 -4.18 2.55 8.06
CA SER A 134 -4.67 3.57 7.13
C SER A 134 -4.34 3.19 5.69
N HIS A 135 -5.36 2.91 4.87
CA HIS A 135 -5.20 2.52 3.48
C HIS A 135 -6.14 3.33 2.57
N PHE A 136 -5.83 4.61 2.37
CA PHE A 136 -6.54 5.49 1.42
C PHE A 136 -8.05 5.64 1.68
N GLU A 137 -8.44 5.63 2.96
CA GLU A 137 -9.84 5.47 3.36
C GLU A 137 -10.21 6.20 4.67
N MET A 138 -9.44 7.24 5.04
CA MET A 138 -9.73 8.05 6.21
C MET A 138 -11.13 8.70 6.15
N PRO A 139 -11.75 9.04 7.29
CA PRO A 139 -13.05 9.71 7.31
C PRO A 139 -13.02 11.05 6.57
N TYR A 140 -13.96 11.24 5.64
CA TYR A 140 -14.08 12.48 4.86
C TYR A 140 -14.43 13.68 5.74
N HIS A 141 -15.13 13.47 6.85
CA HIS A 141 -15.35 14.51 7.86
C HIS A 141 -14.05 15.11 8.40
N LEU A 142 -12.97 14.32 8.53
CA LEU A 142 -11.67 14.85 8.96
C LEU A 142 -11.06 15.79 7.91
N VAL A 143 -11.33 15.53 6.63
CA VAL A 143 -10.96 16.42 5.53
C VAL A 143 -11.75 17.72 5.62
N GLU A 144 -13.08 17.65 5.69
CA GLU A 144 -13.94 18.83 5.67
C GLU A 144 -13.76 19.72 6.89
N LYS A 145 -13.65 19.13 8.08
CA LYS A 145 -13.64 19.87 9.34
C LYS A 145 -12.25 20.32 9.77
N TYR A 146 -11.21 19.56 9.43
CA TYR A 146 -9.86 19.80 9.94
C TYR A 146 -8.82 20.05 8.85
N GLY A 147 -9.13 19.81 7.57
CA GLY A 147 -8.17 19.92 6.47
C GLY A 147 -7.30 18.67 6.28
N GLY A 148 -7.77 17.51 6.74
CA GLY A 148 -7.00 16.26 6.68
C GLY A 148 -5.72 16.34 7.51
N TRP A 149 -4.69 15.62 7.08
CA TRP A 149 -3.42 15.52 7.79
C TRP A 149 -2.57 16.79 7.75
N SER A 150 -3.05 17.88 7.15
CA SER A 150 -2.45 19.19 7.39
C SER A 150 -2.64 19.70 8.83
N ASN A 151 -3.47 19.03 9.64
CA ASN A 151 -3.83 19.45 10.99
C ASN A 151 -3.34 18.47 12.05
N ARG A 152 -2.53 18.97 13.00
CA ARG A 152 -1.90 18.19 14.08
C ARG A 152 -2.89 17.35 14.90
N LYS A 153 -4.16 17.78 15.03
CA LYS A 153 -5.19 17.04 15.77
C LYS A 153 -5.45 15.63 15.24
N LEU A 154 -5.13 15.36 13.97
CA LEU A 154 -5.31 14.04 13.39
C LEU A 154 -4.38 12.98 13.99
N ILE A 155 -3.25 13.38 14.57
CA ILE A 155 -2.40 12.49 15.35
C ILE A 155 -3.24 11.83 16.45
N ASP A 156 -3.96 12.63 17.25
CA ASP A 156 -4.78 12.11 18.35
C ASP A 156 -5.96 11.25 17.87
N PHE A 157 -6.59 11.63 16.77
CA PHE A 157 -7.69 10.86 16.17
C PHE A 157 -7.22 9.49 15.70
N TYR A 158 -6.09 9.45 14.99
CA TYR A 158 -5.47 8.22 14.51
C TYR A 158 -4.99 7.35 15.67
N VAL A 159 -4.35 7.93 16.67
CA VAL A 159 -3.87 7.20 17.86
C VAL A 159 -5.04 6.57 18.62
N ARG A 160 -6.18 7.27 18.76
CA ARG A 160 -7.39 6.69 19.37
C ARG A 160 -7.91 5.50 18.56
N PHE A 161 -7.93 5.62 17.24
CA PHE A 161 -8.28 4.52 16.34
C PHE A 161 -7.35 3.32 16.53
N CYS A 162 -6.04 3.54 16.45
CA CYS A 162 -5.01 2.49 16.63
C CYS A 162 -5.14 1.80 17.98
N LYS A 163 -5.20 2.57 19.08
CA LYS A 163 -5.37 2.03 20.43
C LYS A 163 -6.63 1.16 20.55
N THR A 164 -7.71 1.55 19.90
CA THR A 164 -8.97 0.79 19.91
C THR A 164 -8.78 -0.56 19.22
N VAL A 165 -8.27 -0.57 17.99
CA VAL A 165 -8.16 -1.80 17.20
C VAL A 165 -7.06 -2.72 17.71
N PHE A 166 -5.93 -2.17 18.18
CA PHE A 166 -4.90 -2.96 18.86
C PHE A 166 -5.46 -3.66 20.09
N ASN A 167 -6.23 -2.96 20.95
CA ASN A 167 -6.82 -3.60 22.12
C ASN A 167 -7.85 -4.68 21.75
N ARG A 168 -8.68 -4.44 20.73
CA ARG A 168 -9.72 -5.39 20.30
C ARG A 168 -9.11 -6.66 19.72
N TYR A 169 -8.10 -6.54 18.87
CA TYR A 169 -7.57 -7.65 18.06
C TYR A 169 -6.23 -8.19 18.53
N LYS A 170 -5.78 -7.86 19.75
CA LYS A 170 -4.47 -8.25 20.28
C LYS A 170 -4.16 -9.75 20.33
N THR A 171 -5.19 -10.60 20.26
CA THR A 171 -5.04 -12.06 20.22
C THR A 171 -5.37 -12.67 18.85
N LYS A 172 -5.69 -11.84 17.85
CA LYS A 172 -6.15 -12.27 16.52
C LYS A 172 -5.23 -11.83 15.38
N VAL A 173 -4.50 -10.74 15.58
CA VAL A 173 -3.63 -10.12 14.55
C VAL A 173 -2.24 -9.92 15.14
N THR A 174 -1.23 -10.51 14.52
CA THR A 174 0.17 -10.29 14.92
C THR A 174 0.84 -9.18 14.11
N TYR A 175 0.54 -9.11 12.81
CA TYR A 175 1.24 -8.23 11.86
C TYR A 175 0.40 -7.00 11.49
N TRP A 176 1.00 -5.83 11.66
CA TRP A 176 0.37 -4.53 11.46
C TRP A 176 1.23 -3.62 10.59
N MET A 177 0.60 -2.73 9.84
CA MET A 177 1.25 -1.60 9.17
C MET A 177 0.50 -0.31 9.44
N THR A 178 1.21 0.79 9.61
CA THR A 178 0.58 2.08 9.98
C THR A 178 -0.10 2.79 8.81
N PHE A 179 0.67 3.25 7.83
CA PHE A 179 0.18 4.02 6.68
C PHE A 179 0.57 3.31 5.39
N ASN A 180 -0.42 2.97 4.56
CA ASN A 180 -0.17 2.39 3.25
C ASN A 180 0.57 3.38 2.35
N GLU A 181 1.64 2.90 1.71
CA GLU A 181 2.42 3.62 0.71
C GLU A 181 2.60 5.09 1.08
N ILE A 182 3.07 5.34 2.31
CA ILE A 182 3.11 6.68 2.92
C ILE A 182 3.83 7.70 2.04
N ASN A 183 4.77 7.23 1.23
CA ASN A 183 5.60 8.02 0.33
C ASN A 183 4.99 8.32 -1.04
N ASN A 184 3.81 7.81 -1.39
CA ASN A 184 3.14 8.18 -2.65
C ASN A 184 2.93 9.70 -2.76
N GLN A 185 2.62 10.35 -1.65
CA GLN A 185 2.45 11.81 -1.58
C GLN A 185 3.73 12.61 -1.87
N ALA A 186 4.91 11.98 -1.93
CA ALA A 186 6.13 12.63 -2.44
C ALA A 186 5.93 13.20 -3.85
N ASN A 187 5.02 12.60 -4.64
CA ASN A 187 4.44 13.24 -5.81
C ASN A 187 3.38 14.27 -5.39
N TYR A 188 3.83 15.35 -4.76
CA TYR A 188 2.96 16.36 -4.15
C TYR A 188 2.07 17.10 -5.16
N LYS A 189 2.37 17.01 -6.47
CA LYS A 189 1.54 17.56 -7.55
C LYS A 189 0.38 16.66 -7.95
N SER A 190 0.39 15.40 -7.55
CA SER A 190 -0.68 14.45 -7.82
C SER A 190 -1.84 14.64 -6.84
N ASP A 191 -3.00 15.06 -7.36
CA ASP A 191 -4.25 15.16 -6.59
C ASP A 191 -4.62 13.84 -5.94
N PHE A 192 -4.42 12.72 -6.66
CA PHE A 192 -4.67 11.39 -6.14
C PHE A 192 -3.79 11.09 -4.93
N ALA A 193 -2.48 11.31 -5.02
CA ALA A 193 -1.55 10.93 -3.96
C ALA A 193 -1.79 11.72 -2.67
N ILE A 194 -1.84 13.04 -2.75
CA ILE A 194 -1.99 13.86 -1.53
C ILE A 194 -3.39 13.74 -0.90
N PHE A 195 -4.41 13.44 -1.71
CA PHE A 195 -5.76 13.22 -1.19
C PHE A 195 -5.90 11.85 -0.54
N THR A 196 -5.35 10.80 -1.16
CA THR A 196 -5.47 9.43 -0.65
C THR A 196 -4.59 9.18 0.56
N ASN A 197 -3.34 9.64 0.56
CA ASN A 197 -2.47 9.53 1.73
C ASN A 197 -2.96 10.39 2.90
N SER A 198 -3.29 11.66 2.62
CA SER A 198 -3.35 12.68 3.67
C SER A 198 -4.68 13.44 3.74
N GLY A 199 -5.63 13.16 2.85
CA GLY A 199 -6.91 13.87 2.80
C GLY A 199 -6.76 15.35 2.45
N ILE A 200 -5.69 15.74 1.74
CA ILE A 200 -5.48 17.13 1.34
C ILE A 200 -6.20 17.37 0.02
N LEU A 201 -7.12 18.34 0.01
CA LEU A 201 -7.79 18.81 -1.20
C LEU A 201 -6.91 19.83 -1.93
N SER A 202 -6.53 19.55 -3.17
CA SER A 202 -5.70 20.48 -3.98
C SER A 202 -6.33 21.86 -4.14
N SER A 203 -7.66 21.93 -4.20
CA SER A 203 -8.41 23.18 -4.28
C SER A 203 -8.32 24.05 -3.02
N SER A 204 -7.88 23.47 -1.89
CA SER A 204 -7.73 24.17 -0.61
C SER A 204 -6.30 24.69 -0.37
N VAL A 205 -5.37 24.43 -1.30
CA VAL A 205 -3.94 24.72 -1.15
C VAL A 205 -3.43 25.51 -2.35
N ALA A 206 -2.64 26.55 -2.10
CA ALA A 206 -1.95 27.26 -3.17
C ALA A 206 -0.92 26.33 -3.84
N THR A 207 -0.84 26.34 -5.17
CA THR A 207 0.03 25.42 -5.93
C THR A 207 1.48 25.43 -5.47
N ASP A 208 2.03 26.62 -5.20
CA ASP A 208 3.43 26.80 -4.79
C ASP A 208 3.70 26.40 -3.32
N ASP A 209 2.65 26.23 -2.52
CA ASP A 209 2.75 25.85 -1.09
C ASP A 209 2.52 24.34 -0.86
N ARG A 210 2.18 23.62 -1.93
CA ARG A 210 1.72 22.23 -1.88
C ARG A 210 2.78 21.29 -1.34
N GLU A 211 4.03 21.48 -1.75
CA GLU A 211 5.17 20.68 -1.27
C GLU A 211 5.37 20.86 0.24
N ARG A 212 5.34 22.10 0.75
CA ARG A 212 5.45 22.38 2.19
C ARG A 212 4.33 21.71 2.98
N ILE A 213 3.08 21.82 2.52
CA ILE A 213 1.92 21.21 3.21
C ILE A 213 2.03 19.68 3.21
N VAL A 214 2.50 19.06 2.13
CA VAL A 214 2.75 17.62 2.09
C VAL A 214 3.84 17.23 3.08
N TYR A 215 4.94 17.97 3.18
CA TYR A 215 5.96 17.71 4.21
C TYR A 215 5.40 17.83 5.63
N GLN A 216 4.53 18.81 5.89
CA GLN A 216 3.86 18.95 7.18
C GLN A 216 2.94 17.76 7.50
N ALA A 217 2.12 17.33 6.54
CA ALA A 217 1.22 16.19 6.72
C ALA A 217 2.00 14.89 6.90
N SER A 218 3.04 14.69 6.09
CA SER A 218 3.97 13.57 6.19
C SER A 218 4.65 13.53 7.57
N HIS A 219 5.04 14.68 8.14
CA HIS A 219 5.57 14.76 9.51
C HIS A 219 4.56 14.25 10.54
N TYR A 220 3.32 14.74 10.51
CA TYR A 220 2.29 14.29 11.46
C TYR A 220 1.95 12.81 11.32
N GLU A 221 1.92 12.27 10.10
CA GLU A 221 1.71 10.84 9.85
C GLU A 221 2.87 9.99 10.41
N LEU A 222 4.11 10.44 10.27
CA LEU A 222 5.29 9.76 10.84
C LEU A 222 5.27 9.77 12.37
N VAL A 223 4.90 10.89 13.00
CA VAL A 223 4.73 10.99 14.45
C VAL A 223 3.60 10.07 14.92
N ALA A 224 2.46 10.09 14.21
CA ALA A 224 1.31 9.24 14.53
C ALA A 224 1.63 7.74 14.37
N SER A 225 2.44 7.38 13.37
CA SER A 225 2.97 6.02 13.20
C SER A 225 3.85 5.61 14.37
N ALA A 226 4.81 6.46 14.76
CA ALA A 226 5.71 6.17 15.87
C ALA A 226 4.97 6.02 17.21
N LEU A 227 3.90 6.81 17.44
CA LEU A 227 3.00 6.63 18.58
C LEU A 227 2.23 5.31 18.50
N ALA A 228 1.72 4.94 17.32
CA ALA A 228 1.02 3.68 17.13
C ALA A 228 1.94 2.46 17.39
N VAL A 229 3.20 2.52 16.97
CA VAL A 229 4.21 1.48 17.30
C VAL A 229 4.36 1.32 18.81
N GLN A 230 4.64 2.42 19.52
CA GLN A 230 4.82 2.41 20.97
C GLN A 230 3.58 1.85 21.70
N ILE A 231 2.39 2.35 21.35
CA ILE A 231 1.12 1.90 21.95
C ILE A 231 0.85 0.42 21.64
N GLY A 232 1.14 -0.01 20.41
CA GLY A 232 0.97 -1.40 20.00
C GLY A 232 1.85 -2.33 20.84
N HIS A 233 3.13 -2.02 21.00
CA HIS A 233 4.04 -2.83 21.83
C HIS A 233 3.71 -2.78 23.33
N GLU A 234 3.18 -1.67 23.84
CA GLU A 234 2.64 -1.59 25.20
C GLU A 234 1.44 -2.52 25.41
N ILE A 235 0.55 -2.62 24.42
CA ILE A 235 -0.65 -3.47 24.47
C ILE A 235 -0.28 -4.95 24.31
N ASN A 236 0.61 -5.25 23.37
CA ASN A 236 1.11 -6.59 23.11
C ASN A 236 2.54 -6.52 22.53
N PRO A 237 3.59 -6.89 23.30
CA PRO A 237 4.97 -6.85 22.82
C PRO A 237 5.28 -7.90 21.74
N ALA A 238 4.35 -8.83 21.45
CA ALA A 238 4.48 -9.79 20.36
C ALA A 238 4.01 -9.24 19.00
N PHE A 239 3.38 -8.07 18.97
CA PHE A 239 3.03 -7.44 17.69
C PHE A 239 4.28 -7.19 16.84
N GLN A 240 4.08 -7.28 15.54
CA GLN A 240 5.05 -6.86 14.53
C GLN A 240 4.42 -5.69 13.79
N ILE A 241 4.94 -4.48 13.99
CA ILE A 241 4.38 -3.24 13.48
C ILE A 241 5.36 -2.63 12.48
N GLY A 242 5.05 -2.78 11.20
CA GLY A 242 5.88 -2.32 10.09
C GLY A 242 5.46 -0.96 9.54
N CYS A 243 6.36 -0.34 8.79
CA CYS A 243 5.98 0.71 7.83
C CYS A 243 5.48 0.07 6.53
N MET A 244 4.89 0.87 5.64
CA MET A 244 4.56 0.44 4.29
C MET A 244 4.96 1.52 3.29
N VAL A 245 5.85 1.18 2.36
CA VAL A 245 6.37 2.10 1.35
C VAL A 245 6.13 1.57 -0.07
N SER A 246 5.73 2.47 -0.96
CA SER A 246 5.65 2.19 -2.40
C SER A 246 7.03 2.20 -3.01
N MET A 247 7.53 1.04 -3.37
CA MET A 247 8.91 0.88 -3.78
C MET A 247 9.04 0.84 -5.31
N ILE A 248 9.39 1.99 -5.87
CA ILE A 248 9.72 2.21 -7.29
C ILE A 248 11.19 2.62 -7.38
N PRO A 249 12.12 1.71 -7.71
CA PRO A 249 13.52 2.10 -7.88
C PRO A 249 13.64 3.10 -9.03
N ILE A 250 14.43 4.14 -8.81
CA ILE A 250 14.65 5.22 -9.78
C ILE A 250 16.06 5.10 -10.33
N TYR A 251 16.19 4.60 -11.55
CA TYR A 251 17.48 4.39 -12.19
C TYR A 251 18.00 5.66 -12.86
N PRO A 252 19.32 5.87 -12.89
CA PRO A 252 19.92 6.91 -13.72
C PRO A 252 19.81 6.53 -15.20
N LYS A 253 19.47 7.48 -16.07
CA LYS A 253 19.35 7.26 -17.52
C LYS A 253 20.66 6.80 -18.16
N SER A 254 21.80 7.23 -17.61
CA SER A 254 23.13 6.87 -18.07
C SER A 254 24.15 6.94 -16.93
N SER A 255 25.41 6.57 -17.21
CA SER A 255 26.53 6.72 -16.26
C SER A 255 27.06 8.16 -16.14
N ARG A 256 26.39 9.15 -16.73
CA ARG A 256 26.75 10.56 -16.55
C ARG A 256 26.62 10.95 -15.07
N PRO A 257 27.61 11.63 -14.48
CA PRO A 257 27.57 12.00 -13.06
C PRO A 257 26.29 12.74 -12.65
N GLU A 258 25.75 13.58 -13.53
CA GLU A 258 24.51 14.31 -13.27
C GLU A 258 23.29 13.38 -13.18
N ASP A 259 23.21 12.36 -14.04
CA ASP A 259 22.13 11.37 -13.99
C ASP A 259 22.23 10.51 -12.73
N ILE A 260 23.46 10.15 -12.31
CA ILE A 260 23.71 9.43 -11.06
C ILE A 260 23.24 10.26 -9.86
N MET A 261 23.65 11.53 -9.77
CA MET A 261 23.28 12.39 -8.65
C MET A 261 21.77 12.69 -8.62
N LYS A 262 21.15 12.86 -9.79
CA LYS A 262 19.69 13.02 -9.90
C LYS A 262 18.94 11.80 -9.40
N ALA A 263 19.40 10.59 -9.75
CA ALA A 263 18.80 9.35 -9.25
C ALA A 263 18.94 9.23 -7.73
N GLU A 264 20.11 9.57 -7.16
CA GLU A 264 20.32 9.59 -5.71
C GLU A 264 19.37 10.57 -5.01
N ARG A 265 19.28 11.82 -5.49
CA ARG A 265 18.36 12.81 -4.91
C ARG A 265 16.90 12.37 -5.06
N ALA A 266 16.50 11.81 -6.19
CA ALA A 266 15.15 11.31 -6.41
C ALA A 266 14.78 10.17 -5.44
N MET A 267 15.69 9.20 -5.24
CA MET A 267 15.51 8.15 -4.23
C MET A 267 15.42 8.75 -2.83
N GLN A 268 16.31 9.69 -2.47
CA GLN A 268 16.25 10.39 -1.17
C GLN A 268 14.89 11.08 -0.96
N SER A 269 14.42 11.88 -1.93
CA SER A 269 13.14 12.58 -1.88
C SER A 269 11.93 11.65 -1.77
N ARG A 270 11.99 10.47 -2.37
CA ARG A 270 10.89 9.49 -2.33
C ARG A 270 10.93 8.55 -1.13
N TYR A 271 12.07 8.39 -0.44
CA TYR A 271 12.25 7.36 0.59
C TYR A 271 12.72 7.85 1.96
N TRP A 272 12.82 9.16 2.20
CA TRP A 272 13.10 9.69 3.54
C TRP A 272 12.06 9.25 4.59
N TYR A 273 10.84 8.91 4.17
CA TYR A 273 9.82 8.28 5.02
C TYR A 273 10.33 6.98 5.67
N ALA A 274 11.01 6.12 4.90
CA ALA A 274 11.58 4.89 5.42
C ALA A 274 12.73 5.18 6.40
N ASP A 275 13.54 6.20 6.12
CA ASP A 275 14.59 6.64 7.04
C ASP A 275 14.03 7.04 8.40
N VAL A 276 12.94 7.79 8.42
CA VAL A 276 12.31 8.22 9.68
C VAL A 276 11.66 7.04 10.40
N HIS A 277 10.93 6.16 9.69
CA HIS A 277 10.33 4.97 10.30
C HIS A 277 11.35 4.02 10.92
N VAL A 278 12.53 3.86 10.31
CA VAL A 278 13.52 2.86 10.73
C VAL A 278 14.57 3.45 11.67
N ASN A 279 15.07 4.66 11.39
CA ASN A 279 16.12 5.28 12.20
C ASN A 279 15.57 6.19 13.29
N GLY A 280 14.29 6.57 13.22
CA GLY A 280 13.64 7.44 14.20
C GLY A 280 14.06 8.92 14.11
N HIS A 281 14.73 9.32 13.02
CA HIS A 281 15.14 10.69 12.79
C HIS A 281 15.21 11.05 11.30
N TYR A 282 15.10 12.35 11.02
CA TYR A 282 15.22 12.87 9.65
C TYR A 282 16.64 12.72 9.09
N PRO A 283 16.78 12.46 7.78
CA PRO A 283 18.07 12.57 7.08
C PRO A 283 18.61 14.01 7.08
N ALA A 284 19.93 14.16 7.11
CA ALA A 284 20.57 15.48 7.15
C ALA A 284 20.25 16.35 5.91
N TRP A 285 20.20 15.75 4.72
CA TRP A 285 19.87 16.47 3.48
C TRP A 285 18.46 17.08 3.54
N TRP A 286 17.52 16.38 4.17
CA TRP A 286 16.12 16.76 4.26
C TRP A 286 15.97 18.03 5.11
N GLN A 287 16.70 18.09 6.24
CA GLN A 287 16.71 19.26 7.12
C GLN A 287 17.27 20.48 6.39
N GLN A 288 18.35 20.31 5.63
CA GLN A 288 18.93 21.38 4.82
C GLN A 288 17.97 21.84 3.71
N PHE A 289 17.27 20.90 3.07
CA PHE A 289 16.27 21.19 2.04
C PHE A 289 15.11 22.02 2.62
N VAL A 290 14.49 21.57 3.71
CA VAL A 290 13.41 22.30 4.41
C VAL A 290 13.85 23.71 4.81
N GLN A 291 15.07 23.85 5.33
CA GLN A 291 15.61 25.16 5.71
C GLN A 291 15.85 26.07 4.49
N ALA A 292 16.44 25.55 3.42
CA ALA A 292 16.75 26.31 2.20
C ALA A 292 15.49 26.78 1.46
N HIS A 293 14.41 26.01 1.54
CA HIS A 293 13.11 26.34 0.95
C HIS A 293 12.19 27.15 1.88
N HIS A 294 12.66 27.51 3.08
CA HIS A 294 11.87 28.24 4.08
C HIS A 294 10.54 27.55 4.41
N PHE A 295 10.58 26.22 4.49
CA PHE A 295 9.43 25.44 4.92
C PHE A 295 9.31 25.52 6.44
N ASP A 296 8.47 26.45 6.90
CA ASP A 296 8.12 26.61 8.31
C ASP A 296 7.21 25.47 8.78
N LEU A 297 7.82 24.31 9.06
CA LEU A 297 7.12 23.11 9.54
C LEU A 297 6.97 23.14 11.07
N ASP A 298 5.78 22.82 11.55
CA ASP A 298 5.49 22.53 12.96
C ASP A 298 6.08 21.15 13.31
N ILE A 299 7.30 21.18 13.84
CA ILE A 299 8.05 20.03 14.36
C ILE A 299 8.52 20.39 15.76
N THR A 300 8.00 19.69 16.77
CA THR A 300 8.35 19.93 18.17
C THR A 300 9.47 19.00 18.64
N SER A 301 10.09 19.33 19.77
CA SER A 301 11.06 18.43 20.41
C SER A 301 10.43 17.11 20.88
N GLU A 302 9.14 17.14 21.24
CA GLU A 302 8.38 15.95 21.63
C GLU A 302 8.15 15.03 20.42
N ASP A 303 7.86 15.61 19.25
CA ASP A 303 7.75 14.84 18.00
C ASP A 303 9.06 14.10 17.70
N LEU A 304 10.21 14.77 17.82
CA LEU A 304 11.52 14.15 17.58
C LEU A 304 11.82 13.01 18.56
N GLN A 305 11.45 13.16 19.83
CA GLN A 305 11.57 12.07 20.82
C GLN A 305 10.64 10.91 20.50
N THR A 306 9.42 11.22 20.06
CA THR A 306 8.41 10.24 19.66
C THR A 306 8.88 9.41 18.47
N LEU A 307 9.42 10.05 17.44
CA LEU A 307 9.97 9.37 16.26
C LEU A 307 11.11 8.42 16.66
N ALA A 308 12.03 8.88 17.53
CA ALA A 308 13.15 8.06 18.00
C ALA A 308 12.72 6.84 18.83
N ALA A 309 11.61 6.96 19.57
CA ALA A 309 11.09 5.88 20.43
C ALA A 309 10.17 4.89 19.71
N GLY A 310 9.67 5.22 18.52
CA GLY A 310 8.64 4.44 17.80
C GLY A 310 9.09 3.93 16.44
N THR A 311 10.31 3.39 16.34
CA THR A 311 10.80 2.79 15.09
C THR A 311 10.14 1.44 14.81
N VAL A 312 9.90 1.14 13.53
CA VAL A 312 9.14 -0.04 13.09
C VAL A 312 9.93 -1.36 13.21
N ASP A 313 9.21 -2.48 13.25
CA ASP A 313 9.78 -3.83 13.37
C ASP A 313 10.21 -4.44 12.02
N TYR A 314 9.58 -4.00 10.93
CA TYR A 314 9.85 -4.48 9.58
C TYR A 314 9.44 -3.45 8.52
N ILE A 315 9.90 -3.65 7.28
CA ILE A 315 9.54 -2.80 6.14
C ILE A 315 8.60 -3.57 5.20
N GLY A 316 7.33 -3.16 5.18
CA GLY A 316 6.39 -3.58 4.14
C GLY A 316 6.65 -2.82 2.84
N ILE A 317 6.71 -3.52 1.73
CA ILE A 317 6.88 -2.92 0.40
C ILE A 317 5.78 -3.35 -0.56
N SER A 318 5.25 -2.39 -1.33
CA SER A 318 4.67 -2.69 -2.63
C SER A 318 5.75 -2.57 -3.71
N TYR A 319 5.67 -3.43 -4.71
CA TYR A 319 6.54 -3.34 -5.88
C TYR A 319 5.74 -3.66 -7.13
N TYR A 320 5.86 -2.80 -8.15
CA TYR A 320 5.16 -3.01 -9.42
C TYR A 320 6.02 -2.69 -10.64
N MET A 321 6.90 -1.69 -10.52
CA MET A 321 7.62 -1.09 -11.64
C MET A 321 8.88 -0.35 -11.17
N SER A 322 9.70 0.07 -12.12
CA SER A 322 10.87 0.94 -11.93
C SER A 322 10.75 2.20 -12.79
N TYR A 323 11.40 3.29 -12.37
CA TYR A 323 11.49 4.56 -13.11
C TYR A 323 12.92 4.86 -13.58
N VAL A 324 13.04 5.83 -14.50
CA VAL A 324 14.32 6.39 -14.95
C VAL A 324 14.28 7.92 -14.84
N VAL A 325 15.41 8.53 -14.45
CA VAL A 325 15.59 9.99 -14.42
C VAL A 325 16.86 10.43 -15.14
N SER A 326 16.91 11.71 -15.53
CA SER A 326 18.05 12.36 -16.19
C SER A 326 18.41 13.63 -15.42
N GLY A 327 19.68 13.85 -15.13
CA GLY A 327 20.19 15.04 -14.44
C GLY A 327 20.40 16.24 -15.36
N ALA A 328 20.19 16.10 -16.67
CA ALA A 328 20.26 17.21 -17.61
C ALA A 328 19.31 18.36 -17.21
N GLY A 329 19.87 19.55 -16.97
CA GLY A 329 19.11 20.75 -16.60
C GLY A 329 18.72 20.83 -15.11
N SER A 330 19.24 19.93 -14.26
CA SER A 330 19.06 20.03 -12.81
C SER A 330 19.82 21.22 -12.24
N GLY A 331 19.25 21.86 -11.23
CA GLY A 331 19.96 22.85 -10.39
C GLY A 331 20.92 22.17 -9.41
N ASP A 332 21.56 22.97 -8.56
CA ASP A 332 22.60 22.51 -7.63
C ASP A 332 22.10 21.52 -6.57
N ASP A 333 20.82 21.59 -6.20
CA ASP A 333 20.18 20.70 -5.23
C ASP A 333 19.66 19.38 -5.83
N TYR A 334 19.61 19.31 -7.16
CA TYR A 334 19.01 18.23 -7.95
C TYR A 334 17.54 17.95 -7.62
N HIS A 335 16.78 18.95 -7.16
CA HIS A 335 15.37 18.82 -6.72
C HIS A 335 14.56 17.89 -7.62
N TYR A 336 13.81 16.97 -7.03
CA TYR A 336 13.07 15.94 -7.75
C TYR A 336 11.57 16.27 -7.80
N ASP A 337 11.05 16.37 -9.03
CA ASP A 337 9.63 16.48 -9.33
C ASP A 337 9.21 15.25 -10.14
N GLU A 338 8.55 14.29 -9.48
CA GLU A 338 8.17 13.01 -10.09
C GLU A 338 7.37 13.19 -11.39
N ALA A 339 6.50 14.21 -11.47
CA ALA A 339 5.68 14.45 -12.65
C ALA A 339 6.48 14.96 -13.86
N ALA A 340 7.58 15.67 -13.64
CA ALA A 340 8.40 16.28 -14.70
C ALA A 340 9.65 15.45 -15.06
N ASP A 341 10.25 14.82 -14.05
CA ASP A 341 11.55 14.15 -14.16
C ASP A 341 11.46 12.71 -14.66
N PHE A 342 10.30 12.07 -14.51
CA PHE A 342 10.09 10.70 -14.99
C PHE A 342 10.41 10.55 -16.48
N LYS A 343 11.13 9.48 -16.82
CA LYS A 343 11.41 9.00 -18.18
C LYS A 343 11.11 7.50 -18.27
N SER A 344 10.71 7.05 -19.45
CA SER A 344 10.57 5.62 -19.73
C SER A 344 11.93 4.93 -19.88
N ASN A 345 12.04 3.74 -19.31
CA ASN A 345 13.15 2.82 -19.61
C ASN A 345 12.90 2.09 -20.95
N GLN A 346 13.79 2.29 -21.92
CA GLN A 346 13.70 1.67 -23.25
C GLN A 346 13.96 0.15 -23.26
N TYR A 347 14.51 -0.40 -22.17
CA TYR A 347 14.84 -1.83 -22.06
C TYR A 347 13.71 -2.67 -21.47
N LEU A 348 12.63 -2.04 -21.00
CA LEU A 348 11.55 -2.73 -20.29
C LEU A 348 10.25 -2.74 -21.09
N PRO A 349 9.52 -3.87 -21.13
CA PRO A 349 8.15 -3.87 -21.61
C PRO A 349 7.25 -3.10 -20.64
N THR A 350 6.09 -2.68 -21.12
CA THR A 350 5.14 -1.86 -20.36
C THR A 350 3.74 -2.47 -20.45
N SER A 351 3.00 -2.45 -19.34
CA SER A 351 1.60 -2.88 -19.30
C SER A 351 0.67 -1.92 -20.07
N ASN A 352 -0.59 -2.31 -20.25
CA ASN A 352 -1.60 -1.46 -20.89
C ASN A 352 -1.90 -0.15 -20.12
N TRP A 353 -1.48 -0.05 -18.85
CA TRP A 353 -1.61 1.15 -18.01
C TRP A 353 -0.29 1.92 -17.86
N GLY A 354 0.71 1.66 -18.70
CA GLY A 354 1.96 2.42 -18.68
C GLY A 354 2.96 1.97 -17.60
N TRP A 355 2.66 0.91 -16.85
CA TRP A 355 3.57 0.42 -15.79
C TRP A 355 4.67 -0.46 -16.38
N GLN A 356 5.92 -0.09 -16.17
CA GLN A 356 7.09 -0.83 -16.68
C GLN A 356 7.28 -2.13 -15.92
N ILE A 357 7.50 -3.24 -16.62
CA ILE A 357 7.65 -4.57 -16.03
C ILE A 357 9.14 -4.85 -15.82
N ASP A 358 9.59 -4.69 -14.57
CA ASP A 358 10.97 -4.95 -14.16
C ASP A 358 11.02 -5.92 -12.96
N PRO A 359 11.08 -7.24 -13.20
CA PRO A 359 11.25 -8.19 -12.09
C PRO A 359 12.60 -8.02 -11.38
N THR A 360 13.66 -7.62 -12.08
CA THR A 360 15.01 -7.50 -11.49
C THR A 360 15.07 -6.33 -10.52
N GLY A 361 14.30 -5.27 -10.79
CA GLY A 361 14.19 -4.12 -9.90
C GLY A 361 13.64 -4.46 -8.52
N LEU A 362 12.84 -5.52 -8.37
CA LEU A 362 12.42 -6.00 -7.05
C LEU A 362 13.64 -6.45 -6.24
N ARG A 363 14.49 -7.30 -6.82
CA ARG A 363 15.72 -7.75 -6.16
C ARG A 363 16.68 -6.57 -5.90
N TYR A 364 16.81 -5.65 -6.85
CA TYR A 364 17.63 -4.44 -6.68
C TYR A 364 17.19 -3.65 -5.44
N VAL A 365 15.90 -3.37 -5.32
CA VAL A 365 15.41 -2.49 -4.26
C VAL A 365 15.36 -3.19 -2.90
N MET A 366 15.18 -4.51 -2.89
CA MET A 366 15.36 -5.31 -1.67
C MET A 366 16.80 -5.20 -1.16
N ASN A 367 17.80 -5.29 -2.03
CA ASN A 367 19.21 -5.08 -1.64
C ASN A 367 19.44 -3.64 -1.17
N TRP A 368 18.89 -2.64 -1.88
CA TRP A 368 19.00 -1.23 -1.48
C TRP A 368 18.45 -0.98 -0.07
N LEU A 369 17.30 -1.57 0.27
CA LEU A 369 16.73 -1.51 1.62
C LEU A 369 17.57 -2.25 2.65
N GLN A 370 18.07 -3.44 2.31
CA GLN A 370 18.89 -4.25 3.22
C GLN A 370 20.21 -3.56 3.56
N ASP A 371 20.89 -2.97 2.57
CA ASP A 371 22.16 -2.26 2.80
C ASP A 371 21.96 -0.99 3.63
N ARG A 372 20.82 -0.33 3.45
CA ARG A 372 20.44 0.88 4.18
C ARG A 372 19.95 0.60 5.60
N PHE A 373 19.23 -0.51 5.77
CA PHE A 373 18.63 -0.93 7.04
C PHE A 373 18.93 -2.42 7.33
N PRO A 374 20.19 -2.78 7.65
CA PRO A 374 20.63 -4.17 7.75
C PRO A 374 19.88 -5.03 8.78
N GLN A 375 19.22 -4.40 9.74
CA GLN A 375 18.49 -5.04 10.82
C GLN A 375 17.01 -5.34 10.48
N MET A 376 16.48 -4.79 9.38
CA MET A 376 15.04 -4.82 9.11
C MET A 376 14.65 -5.99 8.20
N PRO A 377 13.75 -6.88 8.66
CA PRO A 377 13.07 -7.83 7.78
C PRO A 377 12.22 -7.08 6.74
N GLN A 378 12.10 -7.67 5.56
CA GLN A 378 11.28 -7.12 4.47
C GLN A 378 10.04 -7.99 4.24
N PHE A 379 8.92 -7.35 3.92
CA PHE A 379 7.68 -8.04 3.58
C PHE A 379 7.15 -7.50 2.25
N ILE A 380 7.14 -8.32 1.20
CA ILE A 380 6.45 -7.96 -0.05
C ILE A 380 4.95 -8.07 0.21
N VAL A 381 4.33 -6.95 0.54
CA VAL A 381 2.91 -6.89 0.91
C VAL A 381 2.01 -6.54 -0.26
N GLU A 382 2.59 -6.25 -1.41
CA GLU A 382 1.92 -5.95 -2.67
C GLU A 382 2.84 -6.23 -3.87
N ASN A 383 2.43 -7.14 -4.76
CA ASN A 383 2.94 -7.23 -6.14
C ASN A 383 1.84 -7.80 -7.03
N GLY A 384 1.69 -7.28 -8.25
CA GLY A 384 0.65 -7.76 -9.16
C GLY A 384 0.65 -7.08 -10.52
N LEU A 385 -0.09 -7.67 -11.47
CA LEU A 385 -0.24 -7.14 -12.81
C LEU A 385 -1.71 -6.83 -13.10
N GLY A 386 -2.00 -5.54 -13.24
CA GLY A 386 -3.29 -5.05 -13.72
C GLY A 386 -3.40 -5.26 -15.22
N ALA A 387 -4.35 -6.09 -15.65
CA ALA A 387 -4.58 -6.41 -17.06
C ALA A 387 -6.06 -6.68 -17.33
N VAL A 388 -6.45 -6.60 -18.59
CA VAL A 388 -7.81 -6.97 -19.03
C VAL A 388 -7.89 -8.49 -19.14
N ASP A 389 -8.84 -9.09 -18.42
CA ASP A 389 -9.14 -10.52 -18.57
C ASP A 389 -10.19 -10.76 -19.64
N THR A 390 -10.06 -11.88 -20.36
CA THR A 390 -11.07 -12.37 -21.30
C THR A 390 -11.67 -13.66 -20.75
N VAL A 391 -12.98 -13.69 -20.59
CA VAL A 391 -13.73 -14.89 -20.21
C VAL A 391 -14.01 -15.72 -21.47
N ALA A 392 -13.45 -16.92 -21.54
CA ALA A 392 -13.69 -17.83 -22.65
C ALA A 392 -15.13 -18.38 -22.62
N LYS A 393 -15.60 -18.95 -23.75
CA LYS A 393 -16.97 -19.50 -23.87
C LYS A 393 -17.31 -20.58 -22.82
N ASN A 394 -16.30 -21.30 -22.33
CA ASN A 394 -16.45 -22.30 -21.28
C ASN A 394 -16.33 -21.73 -19.85
N GLY A 395 -16.28 -20.40 -19.69
CA GLY A 395 -16.13 -19.70 -18.41
C GLY A 395 -14.70 -19.60 -17.89
N GLN A 396 -13.71 -20.19 -18.57
CA GLN A 396 -12.31 -20.13 -18.13
C GLN A 396 -11.67 -18.78 -18.45
N ILE A 397 -10.75 -18.35 -17.59
CA ILE A 397 -9.92 -17.17 -17.80
C ILE A 397 -8.47 -17.65 -17.78
N ASN A 398 -7.85 -17.66 -18.97
CA ASN A 398 -6.45 -18.03 -19.10
C ASN A 398 -5.56 -16.79 -19.04
N ASP A 399 -5.07 -16.48 -17.84
CA ASP A 399 -4.27 -15.31 -17.53
C ASP A 399 -2.76 -15.63 -17.43
N THR A 400 -2.23 -16.33 -18.43
CA THR A 400 -0.80 -16.69 -18.49
C THR A 400 0.12 -15.46 -18.37
N TYR A 401 -0.31 -14.29 -18.84
CA TYR A 401 0.46 -13.04 -18.69
C TYR A 401 0.65 -12.65 -17.22
N ARG A 402 -0.34 -12.89 -16.36
CA ARG A 402 -0.29 -12.63 -14.92
C ARG A 402 0.60 -13.63 -14.21
N ILE A 403 0.46 -14.91 -14.57
CA ILE A 403 1.35 -15.99 -14.10
C ILE A 403 2.81 -15.65 -14.43
N ASN A 404 3.11 -15.29 -15.67
CA ASN A 404 4.48 -14.95 -16.08
C ASN A 404 5.05 -13.77 -15.29
N TYR A 405 4.27 -12.70 -15.12
CA TYR A 405 4.69 -11.54 -14.33
C TYR A 405 5.01 -11.94 -12.87
N LEU A 406 4.09 -12.61 -12.19
CA LEU A 406 4.25 -12.99 -10.78
C LEU A 406 5.41 -13.98 -10.62
N ARG A 407 5.51 -14.99 -11.48
CA ARG A 407 6.62 -15.95 -11.49
C ARG A 407 7.97 -15.24 -11.57
N ASP A 408 8.11 -14.29 -12.49
CA ASP A 408 9.40 -13.67 -12.74
C ASP A 408 9.82 -12.75 -11.58
N HIS A 409 8.88 -12.12 -10.88
CA HIS A 409 9.14 -11.37 -9.64
C HIS A 409 9.43 -12.30 -8.45
N ILE A 410 8.68 -13.40 -8.28
CA ILE A 410 8.92 -14.39 -7.23
C ILE A 410 10.32 -14.99 -7.37
N LYS A 411 10.79 -15.27 -8.61
CA LYS A 411 12.17 -15.72 -8.85
C LYS A 411 13.20 -14.71 -8.33
N GLN A 412 12.98 -13.42 -8.54
CA GLN A 412 13.91 -12.37 -8.09
C GLN A 412 13.87 -12.18 -6.57
N MET A 413 12.69 -12.26 -5.94
CA MET A 413 12.54 -12.31 -4.49
C MET A 413 13.25 -13.52 -3.88
N LYS A 414 13.10 -14.71 -4.48
CA LYS A 414 13.84 -15.91 -4.06
C LYS A 414 15.34 -15.69 -4.17
N LEU A 415 15.84 -15.15 -5.28
CA LEU A 415 17.27 -14.85 -5.41
C LEU A 415 17.75 -13.84 -4.34
N ALA A 416 16.95 -12.82 -4.03
CA ALA A 416 17.23 -11.88 -2.96
C ALA A 416 17.37 -12.58 -1.59
N ALA A 417 16.47 -13.50 -1.26
CA ALA A 417 16.52 -14.25 -0.01
C ALA A 417 17.67 -15.28 0.03
N GLN A 418 17.84 -16.05 -1.04
CA GLN A 418 18.69 -17.25 -1.06
C GLN A 418 20.14 -16.97 -1.44
N VAL A 419 20.36 -15.97 -2.30
CA VAL A 419 21.69 -15.58 -2.80
C VAL A 419 22.22 -14.36 -2.06
N ASP A 420 21.37 -13.35 -1.86
CA ASP A 420 21.80 -12.08 -1.24
C ASP A 420 21.62 -12.08 0.29
N GLY A 421 20.93 -13.08 0.84
CA GLY A 421 20.80 -13.30 2.29
C GLY A 421 19.78 -12.40 2.97
N ILE A 422 18.87 -11.78 2.22
CA ILE A 422 17.84 -10.88 2.73
C ILE A 422 16.79 -11.65 3.53
N GLN A 423 16.43 -11.15 4.71
CA GLN A 423 15.34 -11.72 5.49
C GLN A 423 13.98 -11.27 4.92
N VAL A 424 13.26 -12.22 4.34
CA VAL A 424 11.94 -11.97 3.74
C VAL A 424 10.87 -12.70 4.55
N LEU A 425 9.89 -11.94 5.06
CA LEU A 425 8.80 -12.46 5.89
C LEU A 425 7.75 -13.21 5.05
N GLY A 426 7.45 -12.70 3.86
CA GLY A 426 6.42 -13.26 2.99
C GLY A 426 6.25 -12.52 1.68
N TYR A 427 5.28 -13.00 0.91
CA TYR A 427 4.91 -12.46 -0.41
C TYR A 427 3.40 -12.51 -0.59
N LEU A 428 2.79 -11.33 -0.74
CA LEU A 428 1.35 -11.16 -0.85
C LEU A 428 1.00 -10.57 -2.22
N VAL A 429 0.26 -11.34 -3.03
CA VAL A 429 -0.22 -10.89 -4.34
C VAL A 429 -1.29 -9.81 -4.15
N TRP A 430 -1.07 -8.64 -4.76
CA TRP A 430 -2.05 -7.56 -4.76
C TRP A 430 -3.31 -7.92 -5.53
N GLY A 431 -4.45 -7.55 -4.96
CA GLY A 431 -5.76 -7.82 -5.54
C GLY A 431 -5.91 -9.30 -5.83
N CYS A 432 -5.62 -10.16 -4.86
CA CYS A 432 -5.68 -11.61 -5.02
C CYS A 432 -7.08 -12.11 -5.43
N ILE A 433 -8.10 -11.31 -5.16
CA ILE A 433 -9.43 -11.35 -5.77
C ILE A 433 -9.62 -10.04 -6.55
N ASP A 434 -10.28 -10.10 -7.72
CA ASP A 434 -10.58 -8.90 -8.49
C ASP A 434 -11.29 -7.86 -7.64
N LEU A 435 -10.87 -6.60 -7.77
CA LEU A 435 -11.30 -5.50 -6.92
C LEU A 435 -11.35 -4.20 -7.72
N VAL A 436 -11.92 -3.15 -7.14
CA VAL A 436 -11.91 -1.81 -7.73
C VAL A 436 -10.48 -1.26 -7.66
N SER A 437 -9.84 -1.00 -8.79
CA SER A 437 -8.48 -0.46 -8.81
C SER A 437 -8.39 0.96 -8.19
N ALA A 438 -7.28 1.26 -7.51
CA ALA A 438 -7.15 2.49 -6.74
C ALA A 438 -7.12 3.75 -7.64
N GLY A 439 -6.09 3.85 -8.48
CA GLY A 439 -5.81 5.06 -9.29
C GLY A 439 -6.89 5.42 -10.29
N THR A 440 -7.57 4.44 -10.88
CA THR A 440 -8.57 4.67 -11.93
C THR A 440 -9.99 4.27 -11.54
N GLY A 441 -10.21 3.48 -10.48
CA GLY A 441 -11.55 3.06 -10.07
C GLY A 441 -12.16 2.00 -11.00
N GLU A 442 -11.34 1.34 -11.83
CA GLU A 442 -11.76 0.33 -12.80
C GLU A 442 -11.86 -1.07 -12.17
N MET A 443 -12.90 -1.82 -12.52
CA MET A 443 -12.97 -3.28 -12.40
C MET A 443 -12.29 -3.98 -13.58
N SER A 444 -12.22 -3.34 -14.76
CA SER A 444 -11.60 -3.91 -15.96
C SER A 444 -10.08 -4.05 -15.86
N LYS A 445 -9.44 -3.25 -15.00
CA LYS A 445 -8.03 -3.41 -14.60
C LYS A 445 -7.91 -4.49 -13.51
N ARG A 446 -7.92 -5.76 -13.93
CA ARG A 446 -7.99 -6.92 -13.04
C ARG A 446 -6.62 -7.37 -12.55
N TYR A 447 -6.55 -7.74 -11.28
CA TYR A 447 -5.36 -8.29 -10.63
C TYR A 447 -5.58 -9.72 -10.11
N GLY A 448 -6.85 -10.14 -9.93
CA GLY A 448 -7.26 -11.34 -9.24
C GLY A 448 -6.58 -12.61 -9.71
N LEU A 449 -6.36 -13.51 -8.75
CA LEU A 449 -6.32 -14.95 -8.97
C LEU A 449 -7.76 -15.51 -9.01
N ILE A 450 -8.69 -14.80 -8.35
CA ILE A 450 -10.13 -15.02 -8.38
C ILE A 450 -10.77 -13.90 -9.19
N TYR A 451 -11.54 -14.27 -10.21
CA TYR A 451 -12.34 -13.35 -11.00
C TYR A 451 -13.63 -12.99 -10.28
N VAL A 452 -14.07 -11.74 -10.42
CA VAL A 452 -15.39 -11.28 -9.97
C VAL A 452 -16.18 -10.77 -11.17
N ASP A 453 -17.38 -11.32 -11.38
CA ASP A 453 -18.30 -10.90 -12.44
C ASP A 453 -18.93 -9.55 -12.10
N LYS A 454 -18.17 -8.49 -12.41
CA LYS A 454 -18.57 -7.08 -12.34
C LYS A 454 -17.78 -6.26 -13.35
N ASP A 455 -18.44 -5.36 -14.06
CA ASP A 455 -17.82 -4.42 -15.00
C ASP A 455 -17.70 -2.98 -14.43
N ASP A 456 -17.08 -2.08 -15.19
CA ASP A 456 -16.88 -0.68 -14.79
C ASP A 456 -18.18 0.13 -14.67
N GLN A 457 -19.30 -0.40 -15.18
CA GLN A 457 -20.64 0.19 -15.04
C GLN A 457 -21.39 -0.38 -13.83
N GLY A 458 -20.75 -1.22 -13.03
CA GLY A 458 -21.36 -1.88 -11.87
C GLY A 458 -22.28 -3.03 -12.24
N ARG A 459 -22.26 -3.53 -13.48
CA ARG A 459 -23.10 -4.63 -13.93
C ARG A 459 -22.38 -5.95 -13.77
N GLY A 460 -23.11 -6.99 -13.34
CA GLY A 460 -22.60 -8.35 -13.21
C GLY A 460 -23.28 -9.07 -12.04
N THR A 461 -23.02 -10.36 -11.90
CA THR A 461 -23.62 -11.19 -10.84
C THR A 461 -22.86 -11.15 -9.52
N LEU A 462 -21.68 -10.53 -9.49
CA LEU A 462 -20.70 -10.59 -8.40
C LEU A 462 -20.19 -12.00 -8.09
N ASN A 463 -20.50 -13.00 -8.93
CA ASN A 463 -20.03 -14.36 -8.70
C ASN A 463 -18.51 -14.43 -8.84
N ARG A 464 -17.90 -15.26 -8.00
CA ARG A 464 -16.47 -15.55 -8.02
C ARG A 464 -16.19 -16.77 -8.90
N SER A 465 -15.13 -16.71 -9.70
CA SER A 465 -14.63 -17.87 -10.45
C SER A 465 -13.10 -17.92 -10.43
N LYS A 466 -12.53 -19.12 -10.51
CA LYS A 466 -11.07 -19.32 -10.48
C LYS A 466 -10.48 -19.01 -11.84
N LYS A 467 -9.42 -18.19 -11.88
CA LYS A 467 -8.59 -18.02 -13.08
C LYS A 467 -7.54 -19.12 -13.16
N ALA A 468 -6.82 -19.24 -14.28
CA ALA A 468 -5.72 -20.20 -14.40
C ALA A 468 -4.62 -19.95 -13.36
N SER A 469 -4.37 -18.68 -13.01
CA SER A 469 -3.44 -18.28 -11.96
C SER A 469 -3.79 -18.77 -10.55
N PHE A 470 -5.06 -19.14 -10.28
CA PHE A 470 -5.48 -19.70 -8.99
C PHE A 470 -4.77 -21.01 -8.67
N ASP A 471 -4.87 -21.99 -9.57
CA ASP A 471 -4.27 -23.31 -9.35
C ASP A 471 -2.74 -23.25 -9.47
N TRP A 472 -2.21 -22.35 -10.32
CA TRP A 472 -0.79 -22.06 -10.36
C TRP A 472 -0.27 -21.54 -9.01
N TYR A 473 -0.89 -20.51 -8.43
CA TYR A 473 -0.40 -19.94 -7.18
C TYR A 473 -0.59 -20.90 -6.00
N ARG A 474 -1.65 -21.73 -6.02
CA ARG A 474 -1.77 -22.86 -5.09
C ARG A 474 -0.55 -23.79 -5.14
N GLN A 475 -0.07 -24.14 -6.34
CA GLN A 475 1.13 -24.97 -6.52
C GLN A 475 2.40 -24.25 -6.05
N VAL A 476 2.52 -22.94 -6.30
CA VAL A 476 3.62 -22.12 -5.75
C VAL A 476 3.66 -22.23 -4.23
N ILE A 477 2.52 -22.06 -3.56
CA ILE A 477 2.47 -22.11 -2.08
C ILE A 477 2.78 -23.53 -1.56
N MET A 478 2.19 -24.56 -2.18
CA MET A 478 2.41 -25.95 -1.77
C MET A 478 3.87 -26.41 -1.94
N SER A 479 4.58 -25.85 -2.91
CA SER A 479 6.00 -26.11 -3.16
C SER A 479 6.93 -25.12 -2.44
N ASN A 480 6.39 -24.23 -1.60
CA ASN A 480 7.14 -23.12 -0.99
C ASN A 480 7.97 -22.30 -2.02
N GLY A 481 7.41 -22.12 -3.21
CA GLY A 481 8.01 -21.39 -4.32
C GLY A 481 9.01 -22.17 -5.17
N ASP A 482 9.17 -23.47 -4.99
CA ASP A 482 10.09 -24.29 -5.80
C ASP A 482 9.54 -24.68 -7.18
N ASP A 483 8.22 -24.74 -7.31
CA ASP A 483 7.52 -24.96 -8.58
C ASP A 483 6.79 -23.67 -9.00
N LEU A 484 7.28 -23.02 -10.06
CA LEU A 484 6.83 -21.69 -10.52
C LEU A 484 6.50 -21.62 -12.02
#